data_AF-A0AAV7T8J3-F1
#
_entry.id   AF-A0AAV7T8J3-F1
#
_cell.length_a   1.000
_cell.length_b   1.000
_cell.length_c   1.000
_cell.angle_alpha   90.00
_cell.angle_beta   90.00
_cell.angle_gamma   90.00
#
_symmetry.space_group_name_H-M   'P 1'
#
loop_
_entity.id
_entity.type
_entity.pdbx_description
1 polymer ?
#
loop_
_entity_poly.entity_id
_entity_poly.type
_entity_poly.pdbx_seq_one_letter_code
_entity_poly.pdbx_strand_id
1 'polypeptide(L)'
;METYVEKLLLTLFGADSMSKVFIVERAHRSLATRPPPGAPALPIIARILNYKDSKTILKLAREKQPLNFEGNVVSIYPDFTRMVHEARKKYIAVKRRLWQAQIAYAMLYTARLCITYKGKERVFANSQQAQDFLHKYNIGHSKKGNGESRSGSSTPDSDME
;
A
#
# COMPACT_ATOMS: atom_id res chain seq x y z
N MET A 1 -16.41 2.30 -19.93
CA MET A 1 -15.27 2.65 -19.03
C MET A 1 -13.98 1.91 -19.44
N GLU A 2 -14.13 0.81 -20.16
CA GLU A 2 -13.10 -0.10 -20.66
C GLU A 2 -12.11 0.63 -21.57
N THR A 3 -12.62 1.34 -22.57
CA THR A 3 -11.83 2.16 -23.50
C THR A 3 -11.01 3.24 -22.79
N TYR A 4 -11.57 3.84 -21.74
CA TYR A 4 -10.84 4.82 -20.92
C TYR A 4 -9.67 4.17 -20.17
N VAL A 5 -9.91 3.01 -19.53
CA VAL A 5 -8.85 2.26 -18.83
C VAL A 5 -7.78 1.80 -19.80
N GLU A 6 -8.19 1.36 -20.99
CA GLU A 6 -7.28 0.94 -22.05
C GLU A 6 -6.37 2.09 -22.48
N LYS A 7 -6.96 3.25 -22.85
CA LYS A 7 -6.21 4.45 -23.19
C LYS A 7 -5.29 4.88 -22.06
N LEU A 8 -5.77 4.87 -20.81
CA LEU A 8 -4.99 5.22 -19.63
C LEU A 8 -3.76 4.33 -19.50
N LEU A 9 -3.92 3.01 -19.56
CA LEU A 9 -2.83 2.06 -19.37
C LEU A 9 -1.82 2.10 -20.53
N LEU A 10 -2.30 2.21 -21.77
CA LEU A 10 -1.44 2.34 -22.95
C LEU A 10 -0.66 3.66 -22.95
N THR A 11 -1.28 4.76 -22.49
CA THR A 11 -0.61 6.06 -22.38
C THR A 11 0.45 6.05 -21.27
N LEU A 12 0.15 5.42 -20.13
CA LEU A 12 1.07 5.35 -18.99
C LEU A 12 2.28 4.44 -19.24
N PHE A 13 2.08 3.31 -19.93
CA PHE A 13 3.10 2.27 -20.05
C PHE A 13 3.66 2.07 -21.45
N GLY A 14 3.02 2.64 -22.47
CA GLY A 14 3.34 2.43 -23.89
C GLY A 14 2.71 1.14 -24.42
N ALA A 15 2.32 1.15 -25.70
CA ALA A 15 1.72 0.00 -26.37
C ALA A 15 2.67 -1.21 -26.45
N ASP A 16 3.97 -0.96 -26.54
CA ASP A 16 5.01 -2.01 -26.66
C ASP A 16 5.18 -2.84 -25.38
N SER A 17 4.74 -2.30 -24.24
CA SER A 17 4.86 -2.98 -22.94
C SER A 17 3.79 -4.07 -22.74
N MET A 18 2.74 -4.10 -23.56
CA MET A 18 1.60 -5.01 -23.43
C MET A 18 1.58 -6.02 -24.57
N SER A 19 0.77 -7.07 -24.43
CA SER A 19 0.52 -7.97 -25.55
C SER A 19 -0.10 -7.23 -26.75
N LYS A 20 0.15 -7.75 -27.96
CA LYS A 20 -0.37 -7.18 -29.22
C LYS A 20 -1.89 -7.03 -29.22
N VAL A 21 -2.59 -7.85 -28.42
CA VAL A 21 -4.04 -7.80 -28.23
C VAL A 21 -4.32 -7.57 -26.75
N PHE A 22 -4.12 -6.33 -26.30
CA PHE A 22 -4.44 -5.91 -24.94
C PHE A 22 -5.95 -5.67 -24.82
N ILE A 23 -6.63 -6.42 -23.95
CA ILE A 23 -8.09 -6.35 -23.77
C ILE A 23 -8.43 -6.12 -22.31
N VAL A 24 -9.23 -5.08 -22.06
CA VAL A 24 -9.93 -4.84 -20.80
C VAL A 24 -11.30 -5.50 -20.89
N GLU A 25 -11.52 -6.62 -20.19
CA GLU A 25 -12.80 -7.34 -20.23
C GLU A 25 -13.93 -6.54 -19.60
N ARG A 26 -13.64 -5.85 -18.50
CA ARG A 26 -14.62 -5.09 -17.74
C ARG A 26 -13.94 -3.95 -16.99
N ALA A 27 -14.57 -2.79 -16.98
CA ALA A 27 -14.15 -1.69 -16.14
C ALA A 27 -15.35 -0.94 -15.59
N HIS A 28 -15.34 -0.65 -14.30
CA HIS A 28 -16.40 0.11 -13.65
C HIS A 28 -15.84 0.89 -12.46
N ARG A 29 -16.60 1.88 -11.99
CA ARG A 29 -16.30 2.58 -10.74
C ARG A 29 -16.84 1.77 -9.56
N SER A 30 -16.24 1.94 -8.39
CA SER A 30 -16.79 1.37 -7.15
C SER A 30 -18.24 1.82 -6.93
N LEU A 31 -19.08 0.95 -6.37
CA LEU A 31 -20.50 1.23 -6.07
C LEU A 31 -20.72 2.19 -4.88
N ALA A 32 -19.69 2.90 -4.44
CA ALA A 32 -19.78 3.88 -3.37
C ALA A 32 -20.55 5.13 -3.82
N THR A 33 -21.12 5.85 -2.86
CA THR A 33 -21.79 7.13 -3.11
C THR A 33 -20.85 8.11 -3.79
N ARG A 34 -21.38 8.92 -4.71
CA ARG A 34 -20.60 9.94 -5.41
C ARG A 34 -19.94 10.87 -4.38
N PRO A 35 -18.62 11.05 -4.42
CA PRO A 35 -17.92 11.92 -3.50
C PRO A 35 -18.30 13.40 -3.76
N PRO A 36 -18.20 14.27 -2.75
CA PRO A 36 -18.49 15.69 -2.91
C PRO A 36 -17.52 16.36 -3.90
N PRO A 37 -17.88 17.52 -4.47
CA PRO A 37 -16.98 18.28 -5.34
C PRO A 37 -15.63 18.55 -4.64
N GLY A 38 -14.52 18.30 -5.34
CA GLY A 38 -13.16 18.46 -4.80
C GLY A 38 -12.60 17.25 -4.05
N ALA A 39 -13.41 16.24 -3.72
CA ALA A 39 -12.91 14.99 -3.17
C ALA A 39 -12.29 14.08 -4.26
N PRO A 40 -11.39 13.16 -3.88
CA PRO A 40 -10.75 12.24 -4.83
C PRO A 40 -11.78 11.44 -5.64
N ALA A 41 -11.48 11.21 -6.91
CA ALA A 41 -12.32 10.39 -7.77
C ALA A 41 -12.45 8.96 -7.24
N LEU A 42 -13.63 8.34 -7.44
CA LEU A 42 -13.86 6.96 -7.03
C LEU A 42 -12.89 5.98 -7.73
N PRO A 43 -12.41 4.94 -7.03
CA PRO A 43 -11.57 3.92 -7.63
C PRO A 43 -12.23 3.27 -8.85
N ILE A 44 -11.42 2.93 -9.86
CA ILE A 44 -11.82 2.10 -10.99
C ILE A 44 -11.41 0.66 -10.68
N ILE A 45 -12.35 -0.27 -10.81
CA ILE A 45 -12.08 -1.71 -10.78
C ILE A 45 -12.10 -2.18 -12.23
N ALA A 46 -10.93 -2.65 -12.70
CA ALA A 46 -10.76 -3.16 -14.05
C ALA A 46 -10.28 -4.61 -14.01
N ARG A 47 -10.90 -5.43 -14.87
CA ARG A 47 -10.51 -6.81 -15.11
C ARG A 47 -9.88 -6.90 -16.49
N ILE A 48 -8.61 -7.31 -16.52
CA ILE A 48 -7.83 -7.48 -17.74
C ILE A 48 -7.93 -8.95 -18.16
N LEU A 49 -8.15 -9.20 -19.46
CA LEU A 49 -8.32 -10.55 -20.00
C LEU A 49 -7.09 -11.43 -19.73
N ASN A 50 -5.91 -10.90 -20.03
CA ASN A 50 -4.67 -11.64 -19.94
C ASN A 50 -3.98 -11.41 -18.59
N TYR A 51 -3.69 -12.52 -17.90
CA TYR A 51 -2.96 -12.49 -16.64
C TYR A 51 -1.52 -11.97 -16.77
N LYS A 52 -0.87 -12.22 -17.92
CA LYS A 52 0.49 -11.72 -18.19
C LYS A 52 0.49 -10.19 -18.22
N ASP A 53 -0.45 -9.60 -18.96
CA ASP A 53 -0.60 -8.14 -19.05
C ASP A 53 -0.94 -7.54 -17.68
N SER A 54 -1.84 -8.17 -16.92
CA SER A 54 -2.15 -7.76 -15.54
C SER A 54 -0.90 -7.70 -14.65
N LYS A 55 -0.03 -8.73 -14.73
CA LYS A 55 1.22 -8.78 -13.98
C LYS A 55 2.21 -7.71 -14.44
N THR A 56 2.34 -7.51 -15.75
CA THR A 56 3.21 -6.48 -16.32
C THR A 56 2.76 -5.09 -15.89
N ILE A 57 1.46 -4.78 -15.97
CA ILE A 57 0.87 -3.53 -15.46
C ILE A 57 1.26 -3.32 -14.00
N LEU A 58 1.04 -4.32 -13.14
CA LEU A 58 1.34 -4.19 -11.71
C LEU A 58 2.84 -4.05 -11.41
N LYS A 59 3.71 -4.61 -12.25
CA LYS A 59 5.16 -4.44 -12.17
C LYS A 59 5.55 -3.02 -12.56
N LEU A 60 5.17 -2.58 -13.74
CA LEU A 60 5.47 -1.25 -14.28
C LEU A 60 4.89 -0.15 -13.40
N ALA A 61 3.70 -0.37 -12.84
CA ALA A 61 3.07 0.54 -11.91
C ALA A 61 3.89 0.76 -10.64
N ARG A 62 4.72 -0.21 -10.20
CA ARG A 62 5.60 -0.03 -9.04
C ARG A 62 6.91 0.64 -9.42
N GLU A 63 7.45 0.29 -10.60
CA GLU A 63 8.75 0.78 -11.07
C GLU A 63 8.69 2.23 -11.53
N LYS A 64 7.59 2.66 -12.15
CA LYS A 64 7.42 4.01 -12.73
C LYS A 64 6.66 5.00 -11.84
N GLN A 65 6.60 4.78 -10.52
CA GLN A 65 5.97 5.74 -9.61
C GLN A 65 6.79 7.05 -9.54
N PRO A 66 6.15 8.24 -9.52
CA PRO A 66 4.71 8.47 -9.61
C PRO A 66 4.17 8.38 -11.05
N LEU A 67 2.97 7.81 -11.23
CA LEU A 67 2.31 7.75 -12.54
C LEU A 67 1.45 9.00 -12.74
N ASN A 68 1.65 9.73 -13.83
CA ASN A 68 0.88 10.93 -14.18
C ASN A 68 0.04 10.67 -15.43
N PHE A 69 -1.27 10.93 -15.33
CA PHE A 69 -2.21 10.84 -16.45
C PHE A 69 -3.10 12.08 -16.48
N GLU A 70 -3.07 12.83 -17.58
CA GLU A 70 -3.88 14.05 -17.78
C GLU A 70 -3.75 15.05 -16.59
N GLY A 71 -2.53 15.24 -16.09
CA GLY A 71 -2.25 16.13 -14.95
C GLY A 71 -2.58 15.56 -13.57
N ASN A 72 -3.12 14.34 -13.49
CA ASN A 72 -3.47 13.69 -12.23
C ASN A 72 -2.49 12.56 -11.88
N VAL A 73 -2.14 12.44 -10.60
CA VAL A 73 -1.36 11.30 -10.10
C VAL A 73 -2.27 10.09 -9.95
N VAL A 74 -1.93 8.99 -10.62
CA VAL A 74 -2.68 7.74 -10.61
C VAL A 74 -1.92 6.68 -9.82
N SER A 75 -2.63 5.89 -9.03
CA SER A 75 -2.06 4.73 -8.34
C SER A 75 -2.79 3.47 -8.76
N ILE A 76 -2.03 2.42 -9.09
CA ILE A 76 -2.56 1.14 -9.56
C ILE A 76 -2.15 0.05 -8.57
N TYR A 77 -3.14 -0.67 -8.05
CA TYR A 77 -2.95 -1.73 -7.07
C TYR A 77 -3.65 -3.01 -7.52
N PRO A 78 -3.16 -4.19 -7.09
CA PRO A 78 -3.90 -5.43 -7.28
C PRO A 78 -5.21 -5.40 -6.48
N ASP A 79 -6.27 -5.96 -7.07
CA ASP A 79 -7.54 -6.17 -6.39
C ASP A 79 -7.49 -7.48 -5.56
N PHE A 80 -7.71 -7.37 -4.26
CA PHE A 80 -7.71 -8.51 -3.35
C PHE A 80 -9.06 -8.67 -2.69
N THR A 81 -9.40 -9.92 -2.33
CA THR A 81 -10.58 -10.17 -1.50
C THR A 81 -10.42 -9.54 -0.11
N ARG A 82 -11.54 -9.24 0.55
CA ARG A 82 -11.57 -8.69 1.91
C ARG A 82 -10.69 -9.50 2.88
N MET A 83 -10.80 -10.82 2.84
CA MET A 83 -10.02 -11.73 3.68
C MET A 83 -8.51 -11.54 3.49
N VAL A 84 -8.05 -11.39 2.24
CA VAL A 84 -6.63 -11.15 1.95
C VAL A 84 -6.20 -9.75 2.41
N HIS A 85 -7.04 -8.73 2.23
CA HIS A 85 -6.77 -7.39 2.75
C HIS A 85 -6.63 -7.39 4.27
N GLU A 86 -7.52 -8.07 5.00
CA GLU A 86 -7.46 -8.18 6.45
C GLU A 86 -6.21 -8.91 6.92
N ALA A 87 -5.84 -10.01 6.26
CA ALA A 87 -4.60 -10.72 6.54
C ALA A 87 -3.36 -9.82 6.32
N ARG A 88 -3.32 -9.05 5.24
CA ARG A 88 -2.25 -8.07 4.97
C ARG A 88 -2.21 -6.93 5.99
N LYS A 89 -3.38 -6.46 6.45
CA LYS A 89 -3.50 -5.38 7.44
C LYS A 89 -2.79 -5.73 8.76
N LYS A 90 -2.81 -7.00 9.15
CA LYS A 90 -2.10 -7.49 10.36
C LYS A 90 -0.59 -7.27 10.32
N TYR A 91 0.02 -7.14 9.13
CA TYR A 91 1.45 -6.87 8.99
C TYR A 91 1.83 -5.39 9.02
N ILE A 92 0.87 -4.45 9.14
CA ILE A 92 1.17 -3.00 9.10
C ILE A 92 2.20 -2.60 10.18
N ALA A 93 2.02 -3.07 11.41
CA ALA A 93 2.94 -2.77 12.51
C ALA A 93 4.34 -3.35 12.27
N VAL A 94 4.42 -4.59 11.77
CA VAL A 94 5.68 -5.27 11.43
C VAL A 94 6.41 -4.52 10.32
N LYS A 95 5.69 -4.16 9.24
CA LYS A 95 6.24 -3.39 8.12
C LYS A 95 6.78 -2.04 8.56
N ARG A 96 6.06 -1.34 9.45
CA ARG A 96 6.51 -0.03 9.98
C ARG A 96 7.85 -0.16 10.69
N ARG A 97 8.00 -1.17 11.55
CA ARG A 97 9.26 -1.44 12.25
C ARG A 97 10.39 -1.82 11.30
N LEU A 98 10.11 -2.64 10.29
CA LEU A 98 11.09 -3.02 9.27
C LEU A 98 11.56 -1.82 8.46
N TRP A 99 10.63 -0.94 8.07
CA TRP A 99 10.94 0.29 7.35
C TRP A 99 11.79 1.24 8.21
N GLN A 100 11.44 1.44 9.49
CA GLN A 100 12.24 2.24 10.42
C GLN A 100 13.66 1.68 10.61
N ALA A 101 13.80 0.36 10.59
CA ALA A 101 15.09 -0.32 10.69
C ALA A 101 15.84 -0.43 9.35
N GLN A 102 15.31 0.13 8.25
CA GLN A 102 15.88 0.04 6.90
C GLN A 102 16.14 -1.41 6.43
N ILE A 103 15.30 -2.35 6.88
CA ILE A 103 15.39 -3.76 6.48
C ILE A 103 14.49 -3.98 5.27
N ALA A 104 15.04 -4.59 4.22
CA ALA A 104 14.29 -4.96 3.04
C ALA A 104 13.24 -6.04 3.36
N TYR A 105 12.03 -5.83 2.84
CA TYR A 105 10.93 -6.77 2.98
C TYR A 105 10.03 -6.76 1.75
N ALA A 106 9.34 -7.88 1.51
CA ALA A 106 8.39 -8.03 0.44
C ALA A 106 7.10 -8.71 0.93
N MET A 107 5.95 -8.17 0.52
CA MET A 107 4.65 -8.78 0.79
C MET A 107 4.25 -9.69 -0.38
N LEU A 108 4.47 -10.99 -0.22
CA LEU A 108 4.10 -11.99 -1.21
C LEU A 108 2.57 -12.18 -1.25
N TYR A 109 2.06 -12.59 -2.40
CA TYR A 109 0.67 -13.03 -2.54
C TYR A 109 0.46 -14.35 -1.77
N THR A 110 -0.62 -14.55 -1.00
CA THR A 110 -1.75 -13.68 -0.66
C THR A 110 -1.43 -12.73 0.49
N ALA A 111 -0.82 -13.19 1.58
CA ALA A 111 -0.44 -12.38 2.75
C ALA A 111 0.76 -12.98 3.50
N ARG A 112 1.84 -13.31 2.79
CA ARG A 112 3.08 -13.85 3.37
C ARG A 112 4.20 -12.82 3.34
N LEU A 113 4.80 -12.50 4.48
CA LEU A 113 5.84 -11.47 4.57
C LEU A 113 7.21 -12.11 4.43
N CYS A 114 7.95 -11.75 3.38
CA CYS A 114 9.37 -12.05 3.25
C CYS A 114 10.18 -10.92 3.88
N ILE A 115 11.12 -11.26 4.76
CA ILE A 115 12.05 -10.33 5.39
C ILE A 115 13.47 -10.78 5.04
N THR A 116 14.29 -9.86 4.53
CA THR A 116 15.69 -10.11 4.23
C THR A 116 16.55 -9.53 5.34
N TYR A 117 17.01 -10.37 6.26
CA TYR A 117 17.81 -9.95 7.42
C TYR A 117 19.16 -10.65 7.42
N LYS A 118 20.26 -9.87 7.46
CA LYS A 118 21.64 -10.38 7.45
C LYS A 118 21.91 -11.37 6.30
N GLY A 119 21.44 -11.04 5.10
CA GLY A 119 21.62 -11.87 3.90
C GLY A 119 20.77 -13.14 3.85
N LYS A 120 19.89 -13.39 4.83
CA LYS A 120 18.96 -14.52 4.83
C LYS A 120 17.53 -14.05 4.67
N GLU A 121 16.85 -14.62 3.68
CA GLU A 121 15.43 -14.41 3.48
C GLU A 121 14.62 -15.35 4.37
N ARG A 122 13.59 -14.82 5.03
CA ARG A 122 12.65 -15.60 5.83
C ARG A 122 11.23 -15.20 5.48
N VAL A 123 10.39 -16.21 5.24
CA VAL A 123 8.98 -16.01 4.89
C VAL A 123 8.10 -16.37 6.06
N PHE A 124 7.25 -15.43 6.47
CA PHE A 124 6.30 -15.57 7.56
C PHE A 124 4.88 -15.65 7.01
N ALA A 125 4.13 -16.68 7.41
CA ALA A 125 2.71 -16.83 7.07
C ALA A 125 1.79 -16.14 8.08
N ASN A 126 2.26 -15.93 9.31
CA ASN A 126 1.54 -15.25 10.38
C ASN A 126 2.26 -13.97 10.81
N SER A 127 1.49 -12.90 11.03
CA SER A 127 2.00 -11.63 11.56
C SER A 127 2.64 -11.78 12.94
N GLN A 128 2.13 -12.67 13.79
CA GLN A 128 2.67 -12.90 15.13
C GLN A 128 4.10 -13.44 15.06
N GLN A 129 4.33 -14.47 14.23
CA GLN A 129 5.67 -15.02 14.03
C GLN A 129 6.67 -13.98 13.53
N ALA A 130 6.20 -13.07 12.66
CA ALA A 130 7.02 -11.96 12.19
C ALA A 130 7.32 -10.94 13.33
N GLN A 131 6.36 -10.65 14.21
CA GLN A 131 6.58 -9.80 15.38
C GLN A 131 7.57 -10.42 16.38
N ASP A 132 7.41 -11.72 16.67
CA ASP A 132 8.29 -12.45 17.57
C ASP A 132 9.73 -12.45 17.04
N PHE A 133 9.88 -12.58 15.71
CA PHE A 133 11.16 -12.40 15.04
C PHE A 133 11.73 -10.98 15.25
N LEU A 134 10.94 -9.92 15.08
CA LEU A 134 11.42 -8.56 15.33
C LEU A 134 11.84 -8.33 16.79
N HIS A 135 11.12 -8.90 17.75
CA HIS A 135 11.49 -8.84 19.17
C HIS A 135 12.79 -9.58 19.45
N LYS A 136 12.94 -10.80 18.93
CA LYS A 136 14.15 -11.62 19.11
C LYS A 136 15.43 -10.91 18.65
N TYR A 137 15.33 -10.09 17.60
CA TYR A 137 16.47 -9.37 17.03
C TYR A 137 16.50 -7.87 17.40
N ASN A 138 15.65 -7.44 18.35
CA ASN A 138 15.53 -6.05 18.82
C ASN A 138 15.36 -5.02 17.68
N ILE A 139 14.63 -5.38 16.61
CA ILE A 139 14.51 -4.58 15.40
C ILE A 139 13.46 -3.48 15.59
N GLY A 140 13.86 -2.21 15.47
CA GLY A 140 12.95 -1.07 15.43
C GLY A 140 12.20 -0.80 16.74
N HIS A 141 12.81 -1.06 17.90
CA HIS A 141 12.28 -0.57 19.17
C HIS A 141 12.45 0.96 19.22
N SER A 142 11.34 1.69 19.11
CA SER A 142 11.28 3.05 19.66
C SER A 142 11.39 2.91 21.17
N LYS A 143 12.42 3.51 21.78
CA LYS A 143 12.41 3.72 23.24
C LYS A 143 11.11 4.48 23.55
N LYS A 144 10.19 3.86 24.30
CA LYS A 144 9.14 4.64 24.97
C LYS A 144 9.87 5.68 25.81
N GLY A 145 9.77 6.95 25.43
CA GLY A 145 10.12 8.06 26.30
C GLY A 145 9.40 7.84 27.62
N ASN A 146 10.17 7.90 28.70
CA ASN A 146 9.70 7.72 30.05
C ASN A 146 8.59 8.73 30.32
N GLY A 147 7.46 8.27 30.85
CA GLY A 147 6.38 9.15 31.27
C GLY A 147 6.85 9.97 32.46
N GLU A 148 6.99 11.28 32.28
CA GLU A 148 7.12 12.20 33.38
C GLU A 148 5.75 12.85 33.61
N SER A 149 5.02 12.24 34.52
CA SER A 149 3.78 12.73 35.10
C SER A 149 4.06 14.07 35.78
N ARG A 150 3.63 15.19 35.20
CA ARG A 150 3.43 16.42 35.98
C ARG A 150 1.96 16.47 36.41
N SER A 151 1.76 16.00 37.64
CA SER A 151 0.64 16.34 38.51
C SER A 151 0.36 17.84 38.47
N GLY A 152 -0.92 18.20 38.42
CA GLY A 152 -1.37 19.58 38.40
C GLY A 152 -1.06 20.34 39.68
N SER A 153 -1.03 21.66 39.53
CA SER A 153 -1.38 22.60 40.59
C SER A 153 -2.23 23.70 39.97
N SER A 154 -3.42 23.84 40.54
CA SER A 154 -4.44 24.85 40.33
C SER A 154 -3.96 26.29 40.58
N THR A 155 -4.68 27.21 39.91
CA THR A 155 -4.57 28.68 39.75
C THR A 155 -4.56 29.50 41.06
N PRO A 156 -4.25 30.82 41.02
CA PRO A 156 -5.33 31.80 40.82
C PRO A 156 -5.00 33.02 39.94
N ASP A 157 -6.08 33.69 39.53
CA ASP A 157 -6.16 34.99 38.85
C ASP A 157 -5.17 36.06 39.33
N SER A 158 -4.70 36.89 38.39
CA SER A 158 -4.33 38.28 38.64
C SER A 158 -4.33 39.10 37.33
N ASP A 159 -5.00 40.24 37.41
CA ASP A 159 -5.34 41.25 36.39
C ASP A 159 -4.19 41.94 35.62
N MET A 160 -4.61 42.73 34.62
CA MET A 160 -3.96 43.87 33.92
C MET A 160 -3.07 43.48 32.73
N GLU A 161 -3.25 43.98 31.51
CA GLU A 161 -3.81 45.22 30.93
C GLU A 161 -4.48 44.93 29.58
#